data_AF-A0A2V5Y8J6-F1
#
_entry.id   AF-A0A2V5Y8J6-F1
#
_cell.length_a   1.000
_cell.length_b   1.000
_cell.length_c   1.000
_cell.angle_alpha   90.00
_cell.angle_beta   90.00
_cell.angle_gamma   90.00
#
_symmetry.space_group_name_H-M   'P 1'
#
loop_
_entity.id
_entity.type
_entity.pdbx_description
1 polymer ?
#
loop_
_entity_poly.entity_id
_entity_poly.type
_entity_poly.pdbx_seq_one_letter_code
_entity_poly.pdbx_strand_id
1 'polypeptide(L)'
;MPQKTLDNHRRKGEASDLGRVITTAARLRALVDRVVILGIGGSYLGARALFESLCNSYHNEMTPESRLGVPRIYFEGNNVDNDALQDLLELLQNTCVDPELREERWGVIVISKSGGTLETAAALRVFRREAAEFYGSRSERLRELF
;
A
#
# COMPACT_ATOMS: atom_id res chain seq x y z
N MET A 1 16.26 4.50 -19.26
CA MET A 1 14.94 4.84 -18.68
C MET A 1 15.06 5.56 -17.33
N PRO A 2 15.82 5.10 -16.31
CA PRO A 2 15.90 5.78 -15.01
C PRO A 2 16.48 7.21 -15.05
N GLN A 3 17.56 7.41 -15.82
CA GLN A 3 18.20 8.72 -15.97
C GLN A 3 17.21 9.79 -16.49
N LYS A 4 16.40 9.43 -17.51
CA LYS A 4 15.39 10.32 -18.08
C LYS A 4 14.34 10.73 -17.05
N THR A 5 13.92 9.80 -16.18
CA THR A 5 12.97 10.08 -15.10
C THR A 5 13.58 11.04 -14.07
N LEU A 6 14.83 10.81 -13.67
CA LEU A 6 15.54 11.69 -12.75
C LEU A 6 15.75 13.10 -13.32
N ASP A 7 16.16 13.21 -14.58
CA ASP A 7 16.36 14.50 -15.25
C ASP A 7 15.03 15.26 -15.44
N ASN A 8 13.93 14.54 -15.68
CA ASN A 8 12.60 15.15 -15.69
C ASN A 8 12.21 15.69 -14.31
N HIS A 9 12.51 14.98 -13.24
CA HIS A 9 12.27 15.46 -11.88
C HIS A 9 13.11 16.69 -11.54
N ARG A 10 14.40 16.67 -11.87
CA ARG A 10 15.28 17.85 -11.70
C ARG A 10 14.76 19.10 -12.40
N ARG A 11 14.10 18.94 -13.56
CA ARG A 11 13.53 20.06 -14.33
C ARG A 11 12.15 20.50 -13.86
N LYS A 12 11.26 19.57 -13.51
CA LYS A 12 9.83 19.84 -13.24
C LYS A 12 9.46 19.73 -11.76
N GLY A 13 10.38 19.34 -10.89
CA GLY A 13 10.13 19.14 -9.45
C GLY A 13 8.96 18.19 -9.19
N GLU A 14 8.05 18.62 -8.32
CA GLU A 14 6.85 17.88 -7.92
C GLU A 14 5.88 17.61 -9.08
N ALA A 15 5.89 18.42 -10.15
CA ALA A 15 5.03 18.23 -11.32
C ALA A 15 5.48 17.09 -12.25
N SER A 16 6.66 16.50 -12.02
CA SER A 16 7.11 15.30 -12.74
C SER A 16 6.45 14.02 -12.20
N ASP A 17 6.45 12.93 -12.96
CA ASP A 17 5.92 11.64 -12.49
C ASP A 17 6.63 11.15 -11.21
N LEU A 18 7.96 11.26 -11.17
CA LEU A 18 8.73 10.91 -9.97
C LEU A 18 8.43 11.85 -8.80
N GLY A 19 8.26 13.14 -9.06
CA GLY A 19 7.84 14.12 -8.06
C GLY A 19 6.50 13.74 -7.44
N ARG A 20 5.50 13.44 -8.27
CA ARG A 20 4.17 12.98 -7.83
C ARG A 20 4.23 11.69 -7.02
N VAL A 21 5.08 10.73 -7.41
CA VAL A 21 5.30 9.49 -6.66
C VAL A 21 5.90 9.79 -5.28
N ILE A 22 6.94 10.63 -5.21
CA ILE A 22 7.58 11.03 -3.95
C ILE A 22 6.58 11.74 -3.03
N THR A 23 5.82 12.71 -3.55
CA THR A 23 4.79 13.43 -2.78
C THR A 23 3.71 12.48 -2.28
N THR A 24 3.23 11.56 -3.12
CA THR A 24 2.22 10.57 -2.72
C THR A 24 2.76 9.60 -1.66
N ALA A 25 4.00 9.15 -1.80
CA ALA A 25 4.65 8.28 -0.82
C ALA A 25 4.82 9.00 0.53
N ALA A 26 5.24 10.28 0.53
CA ALA A 26 5.33 11.09 1.73
C ALA A 26 3.97 11.28 2.40
N ARG A 27 2.91 11.54 1.61
CA ARG A 27 1.53 11.64 2.10
C ARG A 27 1.06 10.33 2.74
N LEU A 28 1.22 9.20 2.06
CA LEU A 28 0.85 7.89 2.61
C LEU A 28 1.62 7.59 3.90
N ARG A 29 2.93 7.85 3.93
CA ARG A 29 3.76 7.69 5.12
C ARG A 29 3.23 8.51 6.31
N ALA A 30 2.72 9.70 6.07
CA ALA A 30 2.13 10.53 7.14
C ALA A 30 0.76 10.01 7.62
N LEU A 31 -0.01 9.36 6.75
CA LEU A 31 -1.39 8.96 7.03
C LEU A 31 -1.53 7.55 7.62
N VAL A 32 -0.66 6.61 7.27
CA VAL A 32 -0.82 5.20 7.63
C VAL A 32 0.49 4.59 8.12
N ASP A 33 0.38 3.51 8.90
CA ASP A 33 1.52 2.67 9.28
C ASP A 33 1.54 1.31 8.58
N ARG A 34 0.49 0.97 7.81
CA ARG A 34 0.45 -0.22 6.94
C ARG A 34 -0.04 0.14 5.54
N VAL A 35 0.53 -0.52 4.53
CA VAL A 35 0.11 -0.40 3.13
C VAL A 35 -0.04 -1.80 2.55
N VAL A 36 -1.18 -2.07 1.92
CA VAL A 36 -1.41 -3.31 1.16
C VAL A 36 -1.32 -2.99 -0.33
N ILE A 37 -0.39 -3.62 -1.02
CA ILE A 37 -0.25 -3.50 -2.48
C ILE A 37 -1.07 -4.59 -3.14
N LEU A 38 -2.06 -4.19 -3.94
CA LEU A 38 -2.90 -5.10 -4.71
C LEU A 38 -2.46 -5.13 -6.17
N GLY A 39 -2.02 -6.30 -6.64
CA GLY A 39 -1.58 -6.48 -8.02
C GLY A 39 -1.02 -7.87 -8.26
N ILE A 40 -0.89 -8.28 -9.52
CA ILE A 40 -0.29 -9.57 -9.93
C ILE A 40 0.77 -9.39 -11.01
N GLY A 41 1.67 -10.36 -11.15
CA GLY A 41 2.70 -10.38 -12.18
C GLY A 41 3.63 -9.16 -12.05
N GLY A 42 3.78 -8.38 -13.12
CA GLY A 42 4.61 -7.17 -13.11
C GLY A 42 4.16 -6.09 -12.11
N SER A 43 2.87 -6.06 -11.78
CA SER A 43 2.29 -5.14 -10.78
C SER A 43 2.64 -5.52 -9.33
N TYR A 44 3.15 -6.73 -9.11
CA TYR A 44 3.49 -7.29 -7.80
C TYR A 44 5.00 -7.50 -7.65
N LEU A 45 5.60 -8.24 -8.60
CA LEU A 45 6.99 -8.71 -8.49
C LEU A 45 8.00 -7.57 -8.38
N GLY A 46 7.79 -6.45 -9.08
CA GLY A 46 8.70 -5.31 -9.00
C GLY A 46 8.70 -4.66 -7.62
N ALA A 47 7.51 -4.43 -7.05
CA ALA A 47 7.38 -3.86 -5.71
C ALA A 47 7.90 -4.82 -4.64
N ARG A 48 7.57 -6.11 -4.76
CA ARG A 48 8.04 -7.17 -3.85
C ARG A 48 9.56 -7.30 -3.86
N ALA A 49 10.17 -7.35 -5.04
CA ALA A 49 11.62 -7.48 -5.18
C ALA A 49 12.36 -6.28 -4.57
N LEU A 50 11.87 -5.05 -4.80
CA LEU A 50 12.47 -3.85 -4.19
C LEU A 50 12.34 -3.87 -2.66
N PHE A 51 11.17 -4.25 -2.13
CA PHE A 51 10.97 -4.36 -0.70
C PHE A 51 11.91 -5.38 -0.06
N GLU A 52 11.97 -6.59 -0.60
CA GLU A 52 12.84 -7.66 -0.07
C GLU A 52 14.33 -7.37 -0.23
N SER A 53 14.73 -6.65 -1.28
CA SER A 53 16.14 -6.36 -1.55
C SER A 53 16.69 -5.16 -0.78
N LEU A 54 15.82 -4.18 -0.46
CA LEU A 54 16.25 -2.89 0.09
C LEU A 54 15.82 -2.67 1.55
N CYS A 55 14.80 -3.38 2.03
CA CYS A 55 14.35 -3.30 3.41
C CYS A 55 14.97 -4.41 4.26
N ASN A 56 14.89 -4.24 5.59
CA ASN A 56 15.28 -5.30 6.51
C ASN A 56 14.40 -6.54 6.29
N SER A 57 14.95 -7.74 6.41
CA SER A 57 14.21 -9.00 6.25
C SER A 57 13.00 -9.12 7.20
N TYR A 58 13.06 -8.45 8.35
CA TYR A 58 11.99 -8.38 9.34
C TYR A 58 11.36 -6.98 9.39
N HIS A 59 11.37 -6.24 8.28
CA HIS A 59 10.84 -4.87 8.21
C HIS A 59 9.47 -4.77 8.86
N ASN A 60 8.53 -5.69 8.62
CA ASN A 60 7.18 -5.57 9.20
C ASN A 60 7.12 -5.80 10.73
N GLU A 61 8.12 -6.43 11.35
CA GLU A 61 8.19 -6.67 12.80
C GLU A 61 8.82 -5.51 13.56
N MET A 62 9.46 -4.59 12.85
CA MET A 62 10.20 -3.49 13.46
C MET A 62 9.28 -2.34 13.89
N THR A 63 9.71 -1.59 14.91
CA THR A 63 8.99 -0.38 15.34
C THR A 63 9.02 0.69 14.25
N PRO A 64 8.09 1.67 14.25
CA PRO A 64 8.12 2.78 13.30
C PRO A 64 9.47 3.50 13.25
N GLU A 65 10.12 3.73 14.40
CA GLU A 65 11.41 4.41 14.50
C GLU A 65 12.50 3.62 13.80
N SER A 66 12.53 2.30 14.04
CA SER A 66 13.51 1.39 13.47
C SER A 66 13.37 1.23 11.95
N ARG A 67 12.17 1.48 11.41
CA ARG A 67 11.87 1.50 9.96
C ARG A 67 12.00 2.88 9.34
N LEU A 68 12.55 3.86 10.06
CA LEU A 68 12.60 5.26 9.64
C LEU A 68 11.22 5.76 9.19
N GLY A 69 10.17 5.39 9.91
CA GLY A 69 8.78 5.70 9.64
C GLY A 69 8.22 5.15 8.33
N VAL A 70 8.93 4.30 7.58
CA VAL A 70 8.39 3.65 6.38
C VAL A 70 7.31 2.66 6.81
N PRO A 71 6.07 2.68 6.26
CA PRO A 71 4.98 1.78 6.65
C PRO A 71 5.33 0.30 6.51
N ARG A 72 4.57 -0.56 7.19
CA ARG A 72 4.59 -2.00 6.94
C ARG A 72 3.99 -2.24 5.57
N ILE A 73 4.54 -3.17 4.79
CA ILE A 73 4.10 -3.43 3.43
C ILE A 73 3.65 -4.88 3.31
N TYR A 74 2.40 -5.05 2.87
CA TYR A 74 1.78 -6.33 2.58
C TYR A 74 1.39 -6.40 1.11
N PHE A 75 1.18 -7.60 0.61
CA PHE A 75 0.86 -7.84 -0.80
C PHE A 75 -0.31 -8.80 -0.88
N GLU A 76 -1.27 -8.47 -1.73
CA GLU A 76 -2.42 -9.33 -2.03
C GLU A 76 -2.91 -9.08 -3.46
N GLY A 77 -3.93 -9.82 -3.90
CA GLY A 77 -4.47 -9.71 -5.27
C GLY A 77 -3.48 -10.20 -6.34
N ASN A 78 -2.46 -10.95 -5.93
CA ASN A 78 -1.50 -11.69 -6.76
C ASN A 78 -1.84 -13.18 -6.91
N ASN A 79 -2.94 -13.63 -6.31
CA ASN A 79 -3.46 -14.99 -6.35
C ASN A 79 -4.99 -14.96 -6.06
N VAL A 80 -5.63 -16.13 -5.95
CA VAL A 80 -7.03 -16.30 -5.53
C VAL A 80 -7.15 -17.22 -4.31
N ASP A 81 -6.10 -17.25 -3.49
CA ASP A 81 -6.03 -18.03 -2.27
C ASP A 81 -6.85 -17.33 -1.18
N ASN A 82 -7.94 -17.98 -0.77
CA ASN A 82 -8.80 -17.44 0.27
C ASN A 82 -8.09 -17.41 1.62
N ASP A 83 -7.25 -18.40 1.92
CA ASP A 83 -6.65 -18.53 3.26
C ASP A 83 -5.65 -17.40 3.48
N ALA A 84 -4.76 -17.15 2.51
CA ALA A 84 -3.83 -16.02 2.56
C ALA A 84 -4.53 -14.66 2.69
N LEU A 85 -5.64 -14.47 1.98
CA LEU A 85 -6.45 -13.27 2.09
C LEU A 85 -7.06 -13.13 3.49
N GLN A 86 -7.67 -14.20 4.03
CA GLN A 86 -8.26 -14.17 5.37
C GLN A 86 -7.20 -13.92 6.45
N ASP A 87 -6.03 -14.54 6.37
CA ASP A 87 -4.94 -14.34 7.31
C ASP A 87 -4.49 -12.87 7.36
N LEU A 88 -4.39 -12.20 6.19
CA LEU A 88 -4.04 -10.79 6.14
C LEU A 88 -5.18 -9.90 6.69
N LEU A 89 -6.43 -10.24 6.43
CA LEU A 89 -7.57 -9.52 7.01
C LEU A 89 -7.61 -9.67 8.54
N GLU A 90 -7.42 -10.88 9.05
CA GLU A 90 -7.35 -11.15 10.48
C GLU A 90 -6.21 -10.35 11.14
N LEU A 91 -5.03 -10.33 10.51
CA LEU A 91 -3.92 -9.50 10.99
C LEU A 91 -4.31 -8.02 11.06
N LEU A 92 -4.97 -7.49 10.03
CA LEU A 92 -5.41 -6.10 10.02
C LEU A 92 -6.47 -5.86 11.11
N GLN A 93 -7.51 -6.67 11.19
CA GLN A 93 -8.58 -6.54 12.18
C GLN A 93 -8.07 -6.62 13.62
N ASN A 94 -7.12 -7.52 13.89
CA ASN A 94 -6.55 -7.71 15.23
C ASN A 94 -5.56 -6.62 15.63
N THR A 95 -4.96 -5.92 14.66
CA THR A 95 -3.90 -4.93 14.93
C THR A 95 -4.27 -3.50 14.51
N CYS A 96 -5.47 -3.31 13.96
CA CYS A 96 -6.03 -2.04 13.51
C CYS A 96 -7.47 -1.92 14.03
N VAL A 97 -7.64 -1.36 15.22
CA VAL A 97 -8.90 -1.26 15.96
C VAL A 97 -9.39 0.19 16.05
N ASP A 98 -8.49 1.14 16.24
CA ASP A 98 -8.80 2.57 16.33
C ASP A 98 -8.31 3.34 15.08
N PRO A 99 -9.22 3.81 14.20
CA PRO A 99 -8.86 4.57 13.01
C PRO A 99 -8.31 5.98 13.31
N GLU A 100 -8.37 6.46 14.55
CA GLU A 100 -7.73 7.72 14.96
C GLU A 100 -6.22 7.56 15.21
N LEU A 101 -5.77 6.35 15.57
CA LEU A 101 -4.36 6.04 15.80
C LEU A 101 -3.64 5.78 14.46
N ARG A 102 -2.61 6.59 14.14
CA ARG A 102 -1.86 6.45 12.86
C ARG A 102 -1.24 5.07 12.69
N GLU A 103 -0.70 4.55 13.78
CA GLU A 103 -0.10 3.24 13.93
C GLU A 103 -1.06 2.08 13.65
N GLU A 104 -2.37 2.33 13.71
CA GLU A 104 -3.43 1.36 13.41
C GLU A 104 -4.08 1.63 12.05
N ARG A 105 -3.73 2.73 11.38
CA ARG A 105 -4.22 3.03 10.03
C ARG A 105 -3.47 2.25 8.96
N TRP A 106 -4.24 1.78 7.98
CA TRP A 106 -3.77 1.09 6.81
C TRP A 106 -4.44 1.59 5.52
N GLY A 107 -3.75 1.52 4.39
CA GLY A 107 -4.27 1.93 3.09
C GLY A 107 -3.92 0.95 1.99
N VAL A 108 -4.50 1.15 0.81
CA VAL A 108 -4.33 0.25 -0.34
C VAL A 108 -3.72 0.97 -1.53
N ILE A 109 -2.79 0.31 -2.22
CA ILE A 109 -2.29 0.73 -3.54
C ILE A 109 -2.71 -0.34 -4.55
N VAL A 110 -3.61 0.02 -5.46
CA VAL A 110 -4.10 -0.91 -6.51
C VAL A 110 -3.33 -0.67 -7.80
N ILE A 111 -2.76 -1.73 -8.39
CA ILE A 111 -1.97 -1.65 -9.60
C ILE A 111 -2.47 -2.70 -10.62
N SER A 112 -3.29 -2.27 -11.57
CA SER A 112 -3.67 -3.08 -12.74
C SER A 112 -3.60 -2.25 -14.02
N LYS A 113 -2.84 -2.74 -15.01
CA LYS A 113 -2.72 -2.08 -16.31
C LYS A 113 -4.04 -2.08 -17.08
N SER A 114 -4.78 -3.20 -17.04
CA SER A 114 -6.06 -3.34 -17.75
C SER A 114 -7.26 -2.83 -16.94
N GLY A 115 -7.12 -2.69 -15.62
CA GLY A 115 -8.22 -2.39 -14.71
C GLY A 115 -9.19 -3.56 -14.50
N GLY A 116 -9.04 -4.66 -15.24
CA GLY A 116 -9.92 -5.83 -15.21
C GLY A 116 -9.23 -7.12 -14.77
N THR A 117 -8.04 -7.04 -14.19
CA THR A 117 -7.36 -8.20 -13.59
C THR A 117 -8.23 -8.77 -12.47
N LEU A 118 -8.70 -10.01 -12.63
CA LEU A 118 -9.72 -10.61 -11.76
C LEU A 118 -9.27 -10.67 -10.30
N GLU A 119 -8.05 -11.17 -10.07
CA GLU A 119 -7.46 -11.36 -8.75
C GLU A 119 -7.39 -10.04 -7.99
N THR A 120 -6.84 -9.01 -8.63
CA THR A 120 -6.71 -7.67 -8.07
C THR A 120 -8.06 -6.99 -7.84
N ALA A 121 -9.02 -7.16 -8.77
CA ALA A 121 -10.35 -6.57 -8.65
C ALA A 121 -11.17 -7.23 -7.52
N ALA A 122 -11.06 -8.55 -7.37
CA ALA A 122 -11.68 -9.30 -6.29
C ALA A 122 -11.12 -8.87 -4.93
N ALA A 123 -9.80 -8.84 -4.78
CA ALA A 123 -9.14 -8.37 -3.56
C ALA A 123 -9.56 -6.93 -3.22
N LEU A 124 -9.55 -6.01 -4.20
CA LEU A 124 -9.97 -4.62 -3.99
C LEU A 124 -11.39 -4.53 -3.42
N ARG A 125 -12.31 -5.35 -3.92
CA ARG A 125 -13.70 -5.34 -3.44
C ARG A 125 -13.79 -5.77 -1.98
N VAL A 126 -13.01 -6.78 -1.58
CA VAL A 126 -12.92 -7.24 -0.19
C VAL A 126 -12.31 -6.16 0.69
N PHE A 127 -11.10 -5.67 0.35
CA PHE A 127 -10.43 -4.64 1.15
C PHE A 127 -11.23 -3.34 1.26
N ARG A 128 -12.00 -2.94 0.23
CA ARG A 128 -12.90 -1.77 0.33
C ARG A 128 -14.04 -1.98 1.32
N ARG A 129 -14.57 -3.20 1.44
CA ARG A 129 -15.60 -3.52 2.44
C ARG A 129 -15.00 -3.41 3.84
N GLU A 130 -13.87 -4.08 4.07
CA GLU A 130 -13.18 -4.07 5.37
C GLU A 130 -12.79 -2.65 5.78
N ALA A 131 -12.30 -1.84 4.85
CA ALA A 131 -11.98 -0.44 5.10
C ALA A 131 -13.22 0.42 5.40
N ALA A 132 -14.37 0.13 4.79
CA ALA A 132 -15.61 0.82 5.10
C ALA A 132 -16.14 0.46 6.50
N GLU A 133 -15.87 -0.74 6.99
CA GLU A 133 -16.15 -1.15 8.36
C GLU A 133 -15.19 -0.47 9.35
N PHE A 134 -13.89 -0.49 9.06
CA PHE A 134 -12.87 0.12 9.93
C PHE A 134 -12.91 1.65 9.97
N TYR A 135 -12.95 2.32 8.81
CA TYR A 135 -12.95 3.78 8.74
C TYR A 135 -14.34 4.41 8.75
N GLY A 136 -15.40 3.62 8.58
CA GLY A 136 -16.75 4.10 8.33
C GLY A 136 -17.02 4.40 6.86
N SER A 137 -18.18 3.95 6.36
CA SER A 137 -18.58 3.98 4.94
C SER A 137 -18.63 5.35 4.26
N ARG A 138 -18.65 6.44 5.02
CA ARG A 138 -18.69 7.82 4.50
C ARG A 138 -17.51 8.69 4.94
N SER A 139 -16.50 8.10 5.57
CA SER A 139 -15.36 8.88 6.05
C SER A 139 -14.52 9.42 4.89
N GLU A 140 -13.93 10.59 5.12
CA GLU A 140 -12.96 11.18 4.19
C GLU A 140 -11.72 10.27 4.07
N ARG A 141 -11.30 9.64 5.17
CA ARG A 141 -10.18 8.70 5.21
C ARG A 141 -10.34 7.53 4.24
N LEU A 142 -11.54 6.95 4.15
CA LEU A 142 -11.82 5.89 3.17
C LEU A 142 -11.56 6.37 1.74
N ARG A 143 -11.91 7.62 1.40
CA ARG A 143 -11.67 8.17 0.05
C ARG A 143 -10.22 8.50 -0.22
N GLU A 144 -9.45 8.82 0.82
CA GLU A 144 -8.05 9.20 0.67
C GLU A 144 -7.10 8.01 0.57
N LEU A 145 -7.48 6.87 1.15
CA LEU A 145 -6.65 5.67 1.31
C LEU A 145 -7.03 4.50 0.37
N PHE A 146 -8.11 4.63 -0.42
CA PHE A 146 -8.70 3.59 -1.31
C PHE A 146 -9.25 4.16 -2.63
#